data_AF-A0A7X9HSE8-F1
#
_entry.id   AF-A0A7X9HSE8-F1
#
_cell.length_a   1.000
_cell.length_b   1.000
_cell.length_c   1.000
_cell.angle_alpha   90.00
_cell.angle_beta   90.00
_cell.angle_gamma   90.00
#
_symmetry.space_group_name_H-M   'P 1'
#
loop_
_entity.id
_entity.type
_entity.pdbx_description
1 polymer ?
#
loop_
_entity_poly.entity_id
_entity_poly.type
_entity_poly.pdbx_seq_one_letter_code
_entity_poly.pdbx_strand_id
1 'polypeptide(L)'
;MKREKGFTLVELLVVIAIIAVLAGAVLLAINPASMLQKSRDSKRLSDLETLSKAMTLAMTDSELTLGVAGPVTSASPSTQAVNGTGWVRFTVPTGKSGLAKWIPALPVDPLNTAPNVYTFQSTATGFEISTLLESPDNATKMSTDGGNSNTTYEVGTDLTIITH
;
A
#
# COMPACT_ATOMS: atom_id res chain seq x y z
N MET A 1 58.30 28.30 -10.81
CA MET A 1 57.61 27.08 -10.35
C MET A 1 56.80 27.43 -9.10
N LYS A 2 55.47 27.37 -9.18
CA LYS A 2 54.58 27.54 -8.02
C LYS A 2 54.65 26.24 -7.21
N ARG A 3 55.02 26.31 -5.92
CA ARG A 3 54.98 25.14 -5.04
C ARG A 3 53.53 24.93 -4.60
N GLU A 4 52.93 23.84 -5.03
CA GLU A 4 51.68 23.32 -4.47
C GLU A 4 51.95 22.94 -3.01
N LYS A 5 51.21 23.51 -2.05
CA LYS A 5 51.31 23.12 -0.65
C LYS A 5 50.61 21.78 -0.46
N GLY A 6 51.34 20.75 -0.05
CA GLY A 6 50.77 19.45 0.31
C GLY A 6 50.16 19.46 1.71
N PHE A 7 49.21 18.53 1.94
CA PHE A 7 48.61 18.30 3.25
C PHE A 7 49.64 17.80 4.27
N THR A 8 49.51 18.24 5.51
CA THR A 8 50.27 17.72 6.65
C THR A 8 49.62 16.46 7.23
N LEU A 9 50.41 15.63 7.90
CA LEU A 9 49.91 14.43 8.59
C LEU A 9 48.91 14.76 9.70
N VAL A 10 49.09 15.90 10.38
CA VAL A 10 48.19 16.36 11.44
C VAL A 10 46.83 16.76 10.87
N GLU A 11 46.81 17.46 9.73
CA GLU A 11 45.56 17.83 9.06
C GLU A 11 44.78 16.59 8.63
N LEU A 12 45.44 15.58 8.07
CA LEU A 12 44.78 14.34 7.68
C LEU A 12 44.20 13.60 8.90
N LEU A 13 44.91 13.58 10.02
CA LEU A 13 44.46 12.93 11.26
C LEU A 13 43.22 13.61 11.85
N VAL A 14 43.18 14.94 11.85
CA VAL A 14 42.01 15.70 12.33
C VAL A 14 40.80 15.43 11.42
N VAL A 15 41.00 15.34 10.10
CA VAL A 15 39.90 15.08 9.15
C VAL A 15 39.27 13.71 9.37
N ILE A 16 40.07 12.64 9.51
CA ILE A 16 39.50 11.31 9.76
C ILE A 16 38.76 11.22 11.11
N ALA A 17 39.24 11.95 12.13
CA ALA A 17 38.58 12.03 13.43
C ALA A 17 37.21 12.71 13.32
N ILE A 18 37.13 13.82 12.58
CA ILE A 18 35.87 14.54 12.30
C ILE A 18 34.91 13.65 11.49
N ILE A 19 35.41 12.97 10.44
CA ILE A 19 34.58 12.07 9.62
C ILE A 19 34.01 10.92 10.47
N ALA A 20 34.81 10.33 11.36
CA ALA A 20 34.34 9.25 12.24
C ALA A 20 33.20 9.71 13.16
N VAL A 21 33.32 10.90 13.76
CA VAL A 21 32.27 11.48 14.62
C VAL A 21 31.01 11.80 13.82
N LEU A 22 31.15 12.44 12.65
CA LEU A 22 30.02 12.80 11.79
C LEU A 22 29.31 11.55 11.24
N ALA A 23 30.05 10.52 10.83
CA ALA A 23 29.48 9.26 10.37
C ALA A 23 28.65 8.58 11.46
N GLY A 24 29.14 8.58 12.71
CA GLY A 24 28.38 8.07 13.86
C GLY A 24 27.09 8.86 14.11
N ALA A 25 27.13 10.19 14.01
CA ALA A 25 25.97 11.06 14.21
C ALA A 25 24.89 10.87 13.12
N VAL A 26 25.27 10.67 11.86
CA VAL A 26 24.33 10.46 10.75
C VAL A 26 23.51 9.17 10.92
N LEU A 27 24.11 8.10 11.43
CA LEU A 27 23.41 6.83 11.64
C LEU A 27 22.30 6.94 12.72
N LEU A 28 22.46 7.83 13.70
CA LEU A 28 21.43 8.10 14.71
C LEU A 28 20.26 8.93 14.16
N ALA A 29 20.48 9.68 13.08
CA ALA A 29 19.46 10.51 12.45
C ALA A 29 18.56 9.73 11.49
N ILE A 30 19.02 8.59 10.96
CA ILE A 30 18.23 7.75 10.04
C ILE A 30 17.42 6.74 10.87
N ASN A 31 16.09 6.79 10.76
CA ASN A 31 15.20 5.75 11.26
C ASN A 31 14.85 4.76 10.13
N PRO A 32 15.59 3.65 9.96
CA PRO A 32 15.37 2.70 8.87
C PRO A 32 13.98 2.05 8.93
N ALA A 33 13.41 1.87 10.12
CA ALA A 33 12.09 1.30 10.28
C ALA A 33 11.01 2.18 9.63
N SER A 34 11.08 3.50 9.84
CA SER A 34 10.15 4.47 9.22
C SER A 34 10.27 4.47 7.69
N MET A 35 11.48 4.35 7.14
CA MET A 35 11.66 4.29 5.68
C MET A 35 11.01 3.03 5.07
N LEU A 36 11.14 1.89 5.75
CA LEU A 36 10.51 0.65 5.30
C LEU A 36 8.99 0.72 5.40
N GLN A 37 8.44 1.32 6.46
CA GLN A 37 6.99 1.57 6.59
C GLN A 37 6.47 2.42 5.42
N LYS A 38 7.14 3.54 5.13
CA LYS A 38 6.78 4.43 4.01
C LYS A 38 6.84 3.72 2.66
N SER A 39 7.84 2.86 2.46
CA SER A 39 7.96 2.07 1.23
C SER A 39 6.81 1.07 1.07
N ARG A 40 6.45 0.35 2.13
CA ARG A 40 5.31 -0.58 2.12
C ARG A 40 3.98 0.14 1.94
N ASP A 41 3.77 1.27 2.61
CA ASP A 41 2.58 2.08 2.44
C ASP A 41 2.45 2.63 1.01
N SER A 42 3.56 3.04 0.39
CA SER A 42 3.57 3.46 -1.01
C SER A 42 3.10 2.33 -1.93
N LYS A 43 3.48 1.07 -1.63
CA LYS A 43 2.98 -0.10 -2.35
C LYS A 43 1.49 -0.35 -2.09
N ARG A 44 1.02 -0.23 -0.84
CA ARG A 44 -0.40 -0.37 -0.49
C ARG A 44 -1.29 0.65 -1.20
N LEU A 45 -0.88 1.92 -1.19
CA LEU A 45 -1.59 3.00 -1.87
C LEU A 45 -1.69 2.74 -3.38
N SER A 46 -0.58 2.34 -4.01
CA SER A 46 -0.56 2.02 -5.45
C SER A 46 -1.41 0.80 -5.80
N ASP A 47 -1.42 -0.23 -4.94
CA ASP A 47 -2.25 -1.42 -5.10
C ASP A 47 -3.74 -1.08 -5.01
N LEU A 48 -4.13 -0.29 -4.00
CA LEU A 48 -5.51 0.12 -3.80
C LEU A 48 -6.01 1.05 -4.91
N GLU A 49 -5.19 1.99 -5.37
CA GLU A 49 -5.52 2.85 -6.52
C GLU A 49 -5.74 2.00 -7.79
N THR A 50 -4.83 1.08 -8.08
CA THR A 50 -4.92 0.20 -9.25
C THR A 50 -6.15 -0.69 -9.18
N LEU A 51 -6.41 -1.31 -8.02
CA LEU A 51 -7.52 -2.22 -7.83
C LEU A 51 -8.87 -1.50 -7.84
N SER A 52 -9.00 -0.36 -7.15
CA SER A 52 -10.23 0.45 -7.16
C SER A 52 -10.58 0.93 -8.57
N LYS A 53 -9.57 1.37 -9.34
CA LYS A 53 -9.74 1.73 -10.74
C LYS A 53 -10.18 0.54 -11.59
N ALA A 54 -9.52 -0.61 -11.45
CA ALA A 54 -9.87 -1.83 -12.18
C ALA A 54 -11.31 -2.29 -11.88
N MET A 55 -11.72 -2.26 -10.61
CA MET A 55 -13.09 -2.55 -10.17
C MET A 55 -14.10 -1.60 -10.81
N THR A 56 -13.84 -0.29 -10.75
CA THR A 56 -14.73 0.74 -11.32
C THR A 56 -14.89 0.56 -12.84
N LEU A 57 -13.80 0.30 -13.56
CA LEU A 57 -13.84 0.04 -15.00
C LEU A 57 -14.58 -1.26 -15.31
N ALA A 58 -14.35 -2.33 -14.53
CA ALA A 58 -15.03 -3.61 -14.70
C ALA A 58 -16.54 -3.55 -14.47
N MET A 59 -16.98 -2.74 -13.50
CA MET A 59 -18.41 -2.47 -13.29
C MET A 59 -18.99 -1.67 -14.46
N THR A 60 -18.26 -0.65 -14.95
CA THR A 60 -18.68 0.19 -16.07
C THR A 60 -18.84 -0.62 -17.35
N ASP A 61 -17.91 -1.50 -17.66
CA ASP A 61 -17.90 -2.33 -18.87
C ASP A 61 -18.76 -3.61 -18.74
N SER A 62 -19.49 -3.76 -17.63
CA SER A 62 -20.28 -4.95 -17.29
C SER A 62 -19.45 -6.24 -17.40
N GLU A 63 -18.18 -6.20 -17.01
CA GLU A 63 -17.29 -7.36 -16.92
C GLU A 63 -17.43 -8.11 -15.60
N LEU A 64 -18.02 -7.47 -14.59
CA LEU A 64 -18.38 -8.09 -13.32
C LEU A 64 -19.73 -7.60 -12.83
N THR A 65 -20.36 -8.38 -11.96
CA THR A 65 -21.49 -7.96 -11.13
C THR A 65 -21.14 -8.14 -9.66
N LEU A 66 -21.44 -7.12 -8.87
CA LEU A 66 -21.30 -7.19 -7.43
C LEU A 66 -22.45 -8.01 -6.83
N GLY A 67 -22.14 -8.71 -5.75
CA GLY A 67 -23.11 -9.33 -4.86
C GLY A 67 -22.80 -8.90 -3.43
N VAL A 68 -23.73 -9.19 -2.52
CA VAL A 68 -23.46 -8.98 -1.10
C VAL A 68 -22.40 -9.98 -0.66
N ALA A 69 -21.24 -9.47 -0.24
CA ALA A 69 -20.16 -10.25 0.33
C ALA A 69 -19.76 -9.61 1.65
N GLY A 70 -19.63 -10.43 2.70
CA GLY A 70 -19.05 -9.98 3.97
C GLY A 70 -17.56 -9.63 3.82
N PRO A 71 -16.92 -9.12 4.89
CA PRO A 71 -15.52 -8.72 4.83
C PRO A 71 -14.61 -9.93 4.55
N VAL A 72 -13.72 -9.78 3.58
CA VAL A 72 -12.73 -10.79 3.18
C VAL A 72 -11.36 -10.13 3.11
N THR A 73 -10.36 -10.74 3.74
CA THR A 73 -8.99 -10.21 3.75
C THR A 73 -8.11 -10.86 2.68
N SER A 74 -7.07 -10.14 2.23
CA SER A 74 -5.99 -10.68 1.39
C SER A 74 -5.09 -11.69 2.11
N ALA A 75 -5.20 -11.81 3.44
CA ALA A 75 -4.56 -12.88 4.19
C ALA A 75 -5.15 -14.26 3.87
N SER A 76 -4.32 -15.28 4.03
CA SER A 76 -4.64 -16.70 3.81
C SER A 76 -5.93 -17.15 4.51
N PRO A 77 -6.79 -17.98 3.88
CA PRO A 77 -6.53 -18.79 2.68
C PRO A 77 -6.98 -18.15 1.35
N SER A 78 -7.05 -16.82 1.27
CA SER A 78 -7.54 -16.18 0.05
C SER A 78 -6.53 -16.26 -1.12
N THR A 79 -7.03 -16.45 -2.35
CA THR A 79 -6.19 -16.53 -3.56
C THR A 79 -6.05 -15.16 -4.23
N GLN A 80 -5.01 -14.98 -5.05
CA GLN A 80 -4.84 -13.79 -5.91
C GLN A 80 -5.69 -13.86 -7.20
N ALA A 81 -6.71 -14.73 -7.24
CA ALA A 81 -7.48 -14.97 -8.45
C ALA A 81 -8.37 -13.77 -8.81
N VAL A 82 -8.35 -13.40 -10.09
CA VAL A 82 -9.05 -12.23 -10.66
C VAL A 82 -10.40 -12.59 -11.29
N ASN A 83 -10.98 -13.73 -10.91
CA ASN A 83 -12.22 -14.29 -11.45
C ASN A 83 -13.39 -14.28 -10.44
N GLY A 84 -13.26 -13.50 -9.37
CA GLY A 84 -14.27 -13.41 -8.30
C GLY A 84 -14.12 -14.44 -7.18
N THR A 85 -13.20 -15.41 -7.31
CA THR A 85 -12.92 -16.42 -6.28
C THR A 85 -11.75 -16.05 -5.36
N GLY A 86 -10.89 -15.09 -5.77
CA GLY A 86 -9.86 -14.49 -4.92
C GLY A 86 -10.45 -13.56 -3.86
N TRP A 87 -9.66 -12.91 -3.00
CA TRP A 87 -10.19 -12.14 -1.85
C TRP A 87 -11.16 -11.01 -2.21
N VAL A 88 -11.16 -10.55 -3.45
CA VAL A 88 -12.17 -9.67 -4.01
C VAL A 88 -13.32 -10.50 -4.60
N ARG A 89 -14.51 -10.39 -4.02
CA ARG A 89 -15.69 -11.21 -4.35
C ARG A 89 -16.61 -10.52 -5.35
N PHE A 90 -16.88 -11.18 -6.47
CA PHE A 90 -17.82 -10.73 -7.51
C PHE A 90 -18.20 -11.91 -8.41
N THR A 91 -19.18 -11.71 -9.28
CA THR A 91 -19.55 -12.69 -10.32
C THR A 91 -19.08 -12.21 -11.69
N VAL A 92 -18.52 -13.11 -12.49
CA VAL A 92 -18.17 -12.84 -13.90
C VAL A 92 -19.33 -13.29 -14.79
N PRO A 93 -19.99 -12.39 -15.55
CA PRO A 93 -21.04 -12.78 -16.47
C PRO A 93 -20.50 -13.68 -17.60
N THR A 94 -21.38 -14.48 -18.20
CA THR A 94 -21.02 -15.39 -19.30
C THR A 94 -20.35 -14.63 -20.46
N GLY A 95 -19.19 -15.13 -20.92
CA GLY A 95 -18.42 -14.52 -22.02
C GLY A 95 -17.59 -13.30 -21.62
N LYS A 96 -17.55 -12.95 -20.32
CA LYS A 96 -16.73 -11.87 -19.76
C LYS A 96 -15.45 -12.42 -19.12
N SER A 97 -14.50 -11.54 -18.86
CA SER A 97 -13.19 -11.91 -18.29
C SER A 97 -13.00 -11.42 -16.86
N GLY A 98 -13.96 -10.66 -16.30
CA GLY A 98 -13.84 -10.09 -14.97
C GLY A 98 -12.64 -9.14 -14.88
N LEU A 99 -11.93 -9.18 -13.75
CA LEU A 99 -10.79 -8.29 -13.51
C LEU A 99 -9.55 -8.63 -14.33
N ALA A 100 -9.50 -9.81 -14.97
CA ALA A 100 -8.35 -10.25 -15.77
C ALA A 100 -8.01 -9.32 -16.94
N LYS A 101 -8.93 -8.44 -17.36
CA LYS A 101 -8.66 -7.42 -18.39
C LYS A 101 -7.77 -6.27 -17.91
N TRP A 102 -7.77 -5.98 -16.61
CA TRP A 102 -7.08 -4.82 -16.05
C TRP A 102 -5.91 -5.19 -15.15
N ILE A 103 -6.02 -6.32 -14.45
CA ILE A 103 -4.98 -6.79 -13.52
C ILE A 103 -4.73 -8.29 -13.70
N PRO A 104 -3.45 -8.73 -13.67
CA PRO A 104 -3.11 -10.15 -13.83
C PRO A 104 -3.34 -10.98 -12.57
N ALA A 105 -3.33 -10.33 -11.39
CA ALA A 105 -3.49 -10.94 -10.08
C ALA A 105 -4.01 -9.89 -9.09
N LEU A 106 -4.79 -10.32 -8.10
CA LEU A 106 -5.12 -9.44 -6.97
C LEU A 106 -3.86 -9.15 -6.14
N PRO A 107 -3.67 -7.91 -5.66
CA PRO A 107 -2.49 -7.58 -4.88
C PRO A 107 -2.50 -8.29 -3.52
N VAL A 108 -1.31 -8.42 -2.95
CA VAL A 108 -1.07 -8.94 -1.60
C VAL A 108 -0.26 -7.89 -0.85
N ASP A 109 -0.69 -7.58 0.37
CA ASP A 109 0.03 -6.69 1.28
C ASP A 109 1.50 -7.15 1.43
N PRO A 110 2.51 -6.24 1.39
CA PRO A 110 3.92 -6.60 1.51
C PRO A 110 4.31 -7.48 2.71
N LEU A 111 3.61 -7.38 3.85
CA LEU A 111 3.84 -8.26 5.01
C LEU A 111 2.89 -9.45 5.04
N ASN A 112 1.77 -9.35 4.32
CA ASN A 112 0.66 -10.28 4.27
C ASN A 112 0.24 -10.78 5.66
N THR A 113 0.29 -9.88 6.64
CA THR A 113 0.08 -10.18 8.05
C THR A 113 -0.82 -9.10 8.65
N ALA A 114 -1.89 -9.51 9.32
CA ALA A 114 -2.79 -8.58 10.00
C ALA A 114 -2.00 -7.74 11.03
N PRO A 115 -2.37 -6.46 11.24
CA PRO A 115 -3.56 -5.78 10.72
C PRO A 115 -3.41 -5.10 9.33
N ASN A 116 -2.23 -5.08 8.72
CA ASN A 116 -1.95 -4.27 7.51
C ASN A 116 -2.38 -4.89 6.18
N VAL A 117 -3.30 -5.86 6.22
CA VAL A 117 -3.79 -6.57 5.04
C VAL A 117 -4.87 -5.77 4.31
N TYR A 118 -5.16 -6.13 3.07
CA TYR A 118 -6.30 -5.55 2.35
C TYR A 118 -7.58 -6.25 2.77
N THR A 119 -8.64 -5.49 3.05
CA THR A 119 -9.97 -6.02 3.37
C THR A 119 -10.94 -5.55 2.30
N PHE A 120 -11.74 -6.45 1.75
CA PHE A 120 -12.78 -6.17 0.77
C PHE A 120 -14.15 -6.49 1.34
N GLN A 121 -15.13 -5.64 1.09
CA GLN A 121 -16.54 -5.92 1.32
C GLN A 121 -17.38 -5.33 0.18
N SER A 122 -18.55 -5.91 -0.08
CA SER A 122 -19.45 -5.37 -1.10
C SER A 122 -20.92 -5.53 -0.75
N THR A 123 -21.72 -4.60 -1.25
CA THR A 123 -23.17 -4.70 -1.38
C THR A 123 -23.52 -5.07 -2.83
N ALA A 124 -24.80 -5.07 -3.18
CA ALA A 124 -25.23 -5.31 -4.56
C ALA A 124 -24.74 -4.22 -5.54
N THR A 125 -24.43 -3.01 -5.05
CA THR A 125 -24.13 -1.84 -5.89
C THR A 125 -22.84 -1.13 -5.51
N GLY A 126 -22.36 -1.32 -4.27
CA GLY A 126 -21.17 -0.66 -3.72
C GLY A 126 -20.11 -1.66 -3.30
N PHE A 127 -18.85 -1.24 -3.31
CA PHE A 127 -17.75 -1.98 -2.69
C PHE A 127 -16.82 -1.03 -1.96
N GLU A 128 -16.08 -1.61 -1.01
CA GLU A 128 -15.07 -0.95 -0.21
C GLU A 128 -13.85 -1.85 -0.12
N ILE A 129 -12.68 -1.22 -0.18
CA ILE A 129 -11.40 -1.84 0.06
C ILE A 129 -10.66 -0.98 1.08
N SER A 130 -10.27 -1.56 2.20
CA SER A 130 -9.60 -0.85 3.28
C SER A 130 -8.30 -1.52 3.72
N THR A 131 -7.36 -0.72 4.23
CA THR A 131 -6.11 -1.22 4.81
C THR A 131 -5.54 -0.25 5.84
N LEU A 132 -4.84 -0.77 6.86
CA LEU A 132 -4.08 0.08 7.79
C LEU A 132 -2.72 0.45 7.19
N LEU A 133 -2.44 1.75 7.07
CA LEU A 133 -1.11 2.25 6.70
C LEU A 133 -0.21 2.33 7.95
N GLU A 134 1.05 1.95 7.82
CA GLU A 134 1.98 1.80 8.94
C GLU A 134 2.62 3.12 9.39
N SER A 135 2.91 4.02 8.44
CA SER A 135 3.61 5.26 8.71
C SER A 135 2.65 6.28 9.35
N PRO A 136 3.02 6.91 10.48
CA PRO A 136 2.18 7.94 11.11
C PRO A 136 1.95 9.15 10.19
N ASP A 137 2.85 9.39 9.23
CA ASP A 137 2.69 10.43 8.20
C ASP A 137 1.43 10.23 7.33
N ASN A 138 0.86 9.02 7.30
CA ASN A 138 -0.36 8.71 6.57
C ASN A 138 -1.63 8.86 7.42
N ALA A 139 -1.54 9.25 8.70
CA ALA A 139 -2.70 9.42 9.58
C ALA A 139 -3.75 10.39 9.00
N THR A 140 -3.32 11.54 8.46
CA THR A 140 -4.23 12.48 7.82
C THR A 140 -4.93 11.84 6.62
N LYS A 141 -4.21 11.06 5.79
CA LYS A 141 -4.80 10.41 4.62
C LYS A 141 -5.92 9.46 5.00
N MET A 142 -5.73 8.66 6.05
CA MET A 142 -6.74 7.75 6.61
C MET A 142 -7.94 8.52 7.17
N SER A 143 -7.72 9.63 7.88
CA SER A 143 -8.81 10.41 8.44
C SER A 143 -9.60 11.29 7.45
N THR A 144 -9.15 11.43 6.20
CA THR A 144 -9.71 12.37 5.23
C THR A 144 -9.98 11.76 3.85
N ASP A 145 -10.04 10.44 3.73
CA ASP A 145 -10.34 9.74 2.49
C ASP A 145 -11.85 9.69 2.15
N GLY A 146 -12.69 10.10 3.10
CA GLY A 146 -14.15 10.14 2.95
C GLY A 146 -14.86 8.87 3.44
N GLY A 147 -14.12 7.93 4.05
CA GLY A 147 -14.64 6.73 4.67
C GLY A 147 -15.20 6.93 6.07
N ASN A 148 -15.52 5.82 6.72
CA ASN A 148 -16.10 5.77 8.06
C ASN A 148 -15.06 5.50 9.17
N SER A 149 -13.79 5.23 8.81
CA SER A 149 -12.70 4.92 9.74
C SER A 149 -11.60 5.97 9.67
N ASN A 150 -11.17 6.48 10.83
CA ASN A 150 -10.03 7.39 10.90
C ASN A 150 -8.69 6.66 10.98
N THR A 151 -8.69 5.33 10.94
CA THR A 151 -7.53 4.48 11.23
C THR A 151 -7.15 3.57 10.07
N THR A 152 -7.94 3.53 9.01
CA THR A 152 -7.65 2.79 7.80
C THR A 152 -7.72 3.73 6.62
N TYR A 153 -7.15 3.31 5.50
CA TYR A 153 -7.32 3.99 4.24
C TYR A 153 -8.37 3.24 3.43
N GLU A 154 -9.46 3.91 3.10
CA GLU A 154 -10.63 3.41 2.39
C GLU A 154 -10.65 3.85 0.92
N VAL A 155 -10.93 2.91 0.01
CA VAL A 155 -11.23 3.19 -1.40
C VAL A 155 -12.39 2.34 -1.90
N GLY A 156 -13.14 2.84 -2.88
CA GLY A 156 -14.29 2.11 -3.42
C GLY A 156 -15.41 3.05 -3.86
N THR A 157 -16.60 2.48 -4.04
CA THR A 157 -17.81 3.23 -4.44
C THR A 157 -18.74 3.50 -3.26
N ASP A 158 -18.58 2.78 -2.15
CA ASP A 158 -19.27 3.01 -0.89
C ASP A 158 -18.27 2.72 0.24
N LEU A 159 -17.83 3.77 0.96
CA LEU A 159 -16.74 3.70 1.93
C LEU A 159 -17.24 3.51 3.38
N THR A 160 -18.47 3.04 3.53
CA THR A 160 -19.13 2.96 4.85
C THR A 160 -19.56 1.55 5.23
N ILE A 161 -19.22 0.55 4.41
CA ILE A 161 -19.76 -0.80 4.50
C ILE A 161 -18.89 -1.72 5.34
N ILE A 162 -17.58 -1.48 5.43
CA ILE A 162 -16.70 -2.19 6.36
C ILE A 162 -16.83 -1.53 7.73
N THR A 163 -17.08 -2.34 8.76
CA THR A 163 -17.06 -1.90 10.16
C THR A 163 -15.71 -2.22 10.77
N HIS A 164 -14.96 -1.17 11.12
CA HIS A 164 -13.60 -1.21 11.66
C HIS A 164 -13.55 -1.30 13.19
#